data_AF-A0A2D4HKB2-F1
#
_entry.id   AF-A0A2D4HKB2-F1
#
_cell.length_a   1.000
_cell.length_b   1.000
_cell.length_c   1.000
_cell.angle_alpha   90.00
_cell.angle_beta   90.00
_cell.angle_gamma   90.00
#
_symmetry.space_group_name_H-M   'P 1'
#
loop_
_entity.id
_entity.type
_entity.pdbx_description
1 polymer ?
#
loop_
_entity_poly.entity_id
_entity_poly.type
_entity_poly.pdbx_seq_one_letter_code
_entity_poly.pdbx_strand_id
1 'polypeptide(L)'
;METMVANIRSWMTKPEDSALPRPPNNTHDDQTGAKDIWVLIIEGFLLFNYKPLSDIWDKKYFLTIPYEECKRRRSNRIYSPPDPPGYFDGHVWPMYQKHRREMEENEASIVYLDGTKPQEDLCSRIYNDIMQELEKTSEQGIIMHA
;
A
#
# COMPACT_ATOMS: atom_id res chain seq x y z
N MET A 1 -0.91 15.67 5.82
CA MET A 1 -0.04 14.51 5.52
C MET A 1 1.24 14.49 6.34
N GLU A 2 1.72 15.63 6.87
CA GLU A 2 2.95 15.70 7.68
C GLU A 2 2.91 14.78 8.91
N THR A 3 1.82 14.74 9.67
CA THR A 3 1.67 13.82 10.81
C THR A 3 1.77 12.36 10.40
N MET A 4 1.21 11.98 9.25
CA MET A 4 1.32 10.62 8.72
C MET A 4 2.76 10.29 8.37
N VAL A 5 3.48 11.20 7.69
CA VAL A 5 4.91 11.03 7.37
C VAL A 5 5.72 10.87 8.66
N ALA A 6 5.52 11.72 9.65
CA ALA A 6 6.22 11.63 10.93
C ALA A 6 5.99 10.29 11.64
N ASN A 7 4.74 9.80 11.64
CA ASN A 7 4.40 8.50 12.21
C ASN A 7 5.06 7.34 11.46
N ILE A 8 5.06 7.37 10.12
CA ILE A 8 5.72 6.34 9.29
C ILE A 8 7.22 6.33 9.58
N ARG A 9 7.87 7.50 9.56
CA ARG A 9 9.31 7.61 9.81
C ARG A 9 9.68 7.17 11.21
N SER A 10 8.88 7.53 12.21
CA SER A 10 9.04 7.03 13.59
C SER A 10 8.97 5.51 13.64
N TRP A 11 7.97 4.90 12.99
CA TRP A 11 7.83 3.44 12.90
C TRP A 11 9.04 2.79 12.24
N MET A 12 9.57 3.36 11.16
CA MET A 12 10.76 2.83 10.46
C MET A 12 12.01 2.85 11.33
N THR A 13 12.12 3.76 12.31
CA THR A 13 13.27 3.82 13.22
C THR A 13 13.18 2.83 14.38
N LYS A 14 11.97 2.59 14.90
CA LYS A 14 11.70 1.74 16.07
C LYS A 14 10.33 1.08 15.96
N PRO A 15 10.20 -0.02 15.19
CA PRO A 15 8.92 -0.71 15.04
C PRO A 15 8.42 -1.28 16.37
N GLU A 16 9.31 -1.68 17.28
CA GLU A 16 8.99 -2.26 18.59
C GLU A 16 8.22 -1.32 19.54
N ASP A 17 8.50 -0.01 19.43
CA ASP A 17 7.89 1.06 20.23
C ASP A 17 6.56 1.56 19.61
N SER A 18 6.15 0.99 18.47
CA SER A 18 4.93 1.41 17.78
C SER A 18 3.69 1.12 18.61
N ALA A 19 2.85 2.13 18.77
CA ALA A 19 1.51 2.00 19.37
C ALA A 19 0.50 1.25 18.48
N LEU A 20 0.93 0.70 17.34
CA LEU A 20 0.05 -0.09 16.47
C LEU A 20 -0.32 -1.43 17.15
N PRO A 21 -1.56 -1.92 16.95
CA PRO A 21 -2.00 -3.18 17.55
C PRO A 21 -1.11 -4.34 17.13
N ARG A 22 -0.54 -5.06 18.11
CA ARG A 22 0.19 -6.31 17.85
C ARG A 22 -0.82 -7.44 17.58
N PRO A 23 -0.58 -8.31 16.59
CA PRO A 23 -1.32 -9.56 16.50
C PRO A 23 -1.09 -10.40 17.77
N PRO A 24 -2.07 -11.21 18.20
CA PRO A 24 -1.93 -12.02 19.42
C PRO A 24 -0.72 -12.96 19.33
N ASN A 25 0.09 -12.99 20.40
CA ASN A 25 1.41 -13.63 20.54
C ASN A 25 1.52 -15.16 20.25
N ASN A 26 0.52 -15.83 19.67
CA ASN A 26 0.43 -17.29 19.71
C ASN A 26 0.79 -18.01 18.39
N THR A 27 1.58 -17.41 17.49
CA THR A 27 2.05 -18.10 16.27
C THR A 27 3.56 -18.07 16.05
N HIS A 28 4.35 -17.48 16.95
CA HIS A 28 5.80 -17.60 16.87
C HIS A 28 6.24 -18.92 17.53
N ASP A 29 6.68 -19.87 16.70
CA ASP A 29 7.45 -21.01 17.16
C ASP A 29 8.85 -20.49 17.54
N ASP A 30 9.08 -20.29 18.84
CA ASP A 30 10.25 -19.66 19.46
C ASP A 30 11.57 -20.45 19.27
N GLN A 31 11.58 -21.41 18.34
CA GLN A 31 12.63 -22.42 18.18
C GLN A 31 13.64 -22.11 17.06
N THR A 32 13.38 -21.10 16.23
CA THR A 32 14.36 -20.63 15.25
C THR A 32 14.83 -19.25 15.67
N GLY A 33 16.14 -19.04 15.86
CA GLY A 33 16.74 -17.71 16.06
C GLY A 33 16.63 -16.77 14.84
N ALA A 34 15.49 -16.84 14.15
CA ALA A 34 15.14 -16.04 13.01
C ALA A 34 14.83 -14.62 13.49
N LYS A 35 15.40 -13.65 12.79
CA LYS A 35 15.18 -12.22 13.05
C LYS A 35 13.71 -11.89 12.75
N ASP A 36 13.02 -11.26 13.71
CA ASP A 36 11.66 -10.77 13.49
C ASP A 36 11.62 -9.78 12.31
N ILE A 37 10.73 -10.04 11.35
CA ILE A 37 10.49 -9.18 10.20
C ILE A 37 9.21 -8.39 10.45
N TRP A 38 9.30 -7.07 10.40
CA TRP A 38 8.18 -6.16 10.56
C TRP A 38 7.73 -5.64 9.20
N VAL A 39 6.43 -5.71 8.93
CA VAL A 39 5.83 -5.21 7.67
C VAL A 39 4.86 -4.07 7.97
N LEU A 40 5.06 -2.92 7.31
CA LEU A 40 4.15 -1.79 7.37
C LEU A 40 3.39 -1.67 6.04
N ILE A 41 2.06 -1.73 6.09
CA ILE A 41 1.19 -1.47 4.93
C ILE A 41 0.64 -0.06 5.05
N ILE A 42 0.89 0.77 4.04
CA ILE A 42 0.35 2.12 3.94
C ILE A 42 -0.62 2.14 2.76
N GLU A 43 -1.88 2.52 3.03
CA GLU A 43 -2.94 2.58 2.02
C GLU A 43 -3.45 4.01 1.84
N GLY A 44 -3.79 4.37 0.61
CA GLY A 44 -4.30 5.68 0.26
C GLY A 44 -4.33 5.92 -1.24
N PHE A 45 -5.16 6.87 -1.68
CA PHE A 45 -5.45 7.08 -3.10
C PHE A 45 -4.51 8.07 -3.82
N LEU A 46 -3.57 8.71 -3.11
CA LEU A 46 -2.60 9.69 -3.65
C LEU A 46 -1.20 9.53 -3.01
N LEU A 47 -0.77 8.31 -2.72
CA LEU A 47 0.49 8.08 -2.00
C LEU A 47 1.72 8.30 -2.88
N PHE A 48 1.72 7.74 -4.10
CA PHE A 48 2.95 7.58 -4.88
C PHE A 48 3.44 8.85 -5.58
N ASN A 49 2.63 9.90 -5.69
CA ASN A 49 3.09 11.20 -6.18
C ASN A 49 3.45 12.19 -5.04
N TYR A 50 3.43 11.73 -3.78
CA TYR A 50 3.77 12.56 -2.63
C TYR A 50 5.26 12.43 -2.28
N LYS A 51 6.06 13.42 -2.71
CA LYS A 51 7.53 13.44 -2.58
C LYS A 51 8.09 13.06 -1.19
N PRO A 52 7.50 13.47 -0.04
CA PRO A 52 8.03 13.07 1.27
C PRO A 52 8.01 11.55 1.56
N LEU A 53 7.32 10.77 0.73
CA LEU A 53 7.27 9.31 0.80
C LEU A 53 8.01 8.63 -0.35
N SER A 54 8.72 9.33 -1.24
CA SER A 54 9.27 8.71 -2.46
C SER A 54 10.30 7.60 -2.20
N ASP A 55 10.97 7.62 -1.05
CA ASP A 55 12.09 6.78 -0.66
C ASP A 55 11.75 5.68 0.35
N ILE A 56 10.48 5.49 0.72
CA ILE A 56 10.09 4.55 1.79
C ILE A 56 9.51 3.22 1.30
N TRP A 57 9.36 3.03 0.00
CA TRP A 57 8.58 1.92 -0.56
C TRP A 57 9.46 0.75 -1.00
N ASP A 58 9.32 -0.40 -0.32
CA ASP A 58 9.88 -1.67 -0.81
C ASP A 58 9.03 -2.25 -1.94
N LYS A 59 7.70 -2.17 -1.80
CA LYS A 59 6.71 -2.65 -2.80
C LYS A 59 5.58 -1.63 -2.97
N LYS A 60 5.13 -1.46 -4.22
CA LYS A 60 4.04 -0.55 -4.58
C LYS A 60 2.96 -1.31 -5.33
N TYR A 61 1.74 -1.29 -4.82
CA TYR A 61 0.57 -1.89 -5.44
C TYR A 61 -0.46 -0.80 -5.77
N PHE A 62 -1.05 -0.87 -6.95
CA PHE A 62 -2.07 0.10 -7.37
C PHE A 62 -3.30 -0.59 -7.95
N LEU A 63 -4.44 -0.42 -7.29
CA LEU A 63 -5.71 -0.97 -7.74
C LEU A 63 -6.32 -0.09 -8.84
N THR A 64 -6.63 -0.69 -9.97
CA THR A 64 -7.30 -0.07 -11.10
C THR A 64 -8.73 -0.61 -11.22
N ILE A 65 -9.69 0.27 -11.44
CA ILE A 65 -11.09 -0.09 -11.66
C ILE A 65 -11.59 0.72 -12.86
N PRO A 66 -12.26 0.11 -13.85
CA PRO A 66 -12.86 0.84 -14.97
C PRO A 66 -13.86 1.90 -14.50
N TYR A 67 -13.99 2.97 -15.28
CA TYR A 67 -14.83 4.14 -14.98
C TYR A 67 -16.23 3.77 -14.47
N GLU A 68 -16.95 2.93 -15.21
CA GLU A 68 -18.34 2.58 -14.87
C GLU A 68 -18.46 1.89 -13.51
N GLU A 69 -17.59 0.91 -13.25
CA GLU A 69 -17.59 0.18 -11.98
C GLU A 69 -17.13 1.06 -10.82
N CYS A 70 -16.15 1.94 -11.07
CA CYS A 70 -15.69 2.91 -10.07
C CYS A 70 -16.80 3.88 -9.69
N LYS A 71 -17.50 4.44 -10.68
CA LYS A 71 -18.65 5.33 -10.49
C LYS A 71 -19.75 4.63 -9.70
N ARG A 72 -20.12 3.42 -10.11
CA ARG A 72 -21.14 2.59 -9.42
C ARG A 72 -20.77 2.34 -7.96
N ARG A 73 -19.52 1.94 -7.67
CA ARG A 73 -19.05 1.73 -6.28
C ARG A 73 -19.06 3.02 -5.47
N ARG A 74 -18.59 4.13 -6.05
CA ARG A 74 -18.54 5.44 -5.39
C ARG A 74 -19.94 5.96 -5.07
N SER A 75 -20.90 5.85 -5.98
CA SER A 75 -22.29 6.26 -5.75
C SER A 75 -22.99 5.51 -4.62
N ASN A 76 -22.51 4.30 -4.26
CA ASN A 76 -23.01 3.54 -3.12
C ASN A 76 -22.33 3.92 -1.79
N ARG A 77 -21.28 4.74 -1.81
CA ARG A 77 -20.55 5.18 -0.61
C ARG A 77 -21.00 6.58 -0.21
N ILE A 78 -21.30 6.76 1.06
CA ILE A 78 -21.64 8.08 1.63
C ILE A 78 -20.36 8.75 2.13
N TYR A 79 -20.00 9.87 1.51
CA TYR A 79 -18.89 10.72 1.94
C TYR A 79 -19.37 11.84 2.88
N SER A 80 -18.44 12.41 3.64
CA SER A 80 -18.67 13.60 4.46
C SER A 80 -17.66 14.69 4.06
N PRO A 81 -18.10 15.80 3.45
CA PRO A 81 -19.47 16.06 2.98
C PRO A 81 -19.89 15.12 1.83
N PRO A 82 -21.20 14.94 1.56
CA PRO A 82 -21.68 14.15 0.43
C PRO A 82 -21.20 14.71 -0.90
N ASP A 83 -20.98 13.83 -1.88
CA ASP A 83 -20.62 14.22 -3.24
C ASP A 83 -21.77 15.06 -3.87
N PRO A 84 -21.50 16.29 -4.37
CA PRO A 84 -22.52 17.05 -5.08
C PRO A 84 -22.86 16.42 -6.45
N PRO A 85 -24.00 16.77 -7.06
CA PRO A 85 -24.36 16.28 -8.40
C PRO A 85 -23.24 16.51 -9.42
N GLY A 86 -22.88 15.47 -10.18
CA GLY A 86 -21.84 15.52 -11.20
C GLY A 86 -20.40 15.51 -10.68
N TYR A 87 -20.17 15.40 -9.36
CA TYR A 87 -18.82 15.48 -8.78
C TYR A 87 -17.87 14.39 -9.28
N PHE A 88 -18.38 13.17 -9.50
CA PHE A 88 -17.56 12.07 -10.01
C PHE A 88 -16.97 12.40 -11.38
N ASP A 89 -17.83 12.85 -12.30
CA ASP A 89 -17.48 13.12 -13.69
C ASP A 89 -16.66 14.42 -13.84
N GLY A 90 -17.03 15.44 -13.08
CA GLY A 90 -16.41 16.76 -13.16
C GLY A 90 -15.12 16.90 -12.36
N HIS A 91 -14.86 16.03 -11.38
CA HIS A 91 -13.72 16.19 -10.48
C HIS A 91 -12.98 14.89 -10.18
N VAL A 92 -13.66 13.89 -9.62
CA VAL A 92 -13.01 12.68 -9.11
C VAL A 92 -12.27 11.93 -10.21
N TRP A 93 -12.96 11.62 -11.31
CA TRP A 93 -12.39 10.84 -12.39
C TRP A 93 -11.29 11.60 -13.16
N PRO A 94 -11.47 12.89 -13.52
CA PRO A 94 -10.39 13.69 -14.10
C PRO A 94 -9.14 13.75 -13.20
N MET A 95 -9.31 13.90 -11.88
CA MET A 95 -8.20 13.93 -10.94
C MET A 95 -7.50 12.57 -10.81
N TYR A 96 -8.26 11.47 -10.81
CA TYR A 96 -7.70 10.12 -10.89
C TYR A 96 -6.88 9.92 -12.16
N GLN A 97 -7.41 10.31 -13.33
CA GLN A 97 -6.70 10.16 -14.61
C GLN A 97 -5.41 10.98 -14.64
N LYS A 98 -5.45 12.20 -14.10
CA LYS A 98 -4.25 13.03 -13.94
C LYS A 98 -3.22 12.33 -13.05
N HIS A 99 -3.63 11.86 -11.88
CA HIS A 99 -2.75 11.15 -10.95
C HIS A 99 -2.14 9.88 -11.58
N ARG A 100 -2.96 9.08 -12.27
CA ARG A 100 -2.50 7.86 -12.93
C ARG A 100 -1.42 8.14 -13.97
N ARG A 101 -1.61 9.18 -14.79
CA ARG A 101 -0.61 9.61 -15.77
C ARG A 101 0.69 10.05 -15.10
N GLU A 102 0.60 10.85 -14.03
CA GLU A 102 1.78 11.26 -13.25
C GLU A 102 2.55 10.05 -12.72
N MET A 103 1.86 9.00 -12.27
CA MET A 103 2.54 7.77 -11.82
C MET A 103 3.13 6.97 -12.98
N GLU A 104 2.39 6.78 -14.08
CA GLU A 104 2.88 6.05 -15.27
C GLU A 104 4.16 6.68 -15.84
N GLU A 105 4.30 8.01 -15.74
CA GLU A 105 5.47 8.75 -16.21
C GLU A 105 6.67 8.71 -15.25
N ASN A 106 6.45 8.62 -13.94
CA ASN A 106 7.49 8.82 -12.92
C ASN A 106 7.83 7.57 -12.09
N GLU A 107 6.97 6.54 -12.09
CA GLU A 107 7.06 5.42 -11.15
C GLU A 107 7.07 4.05 -11.86
N ALA A 108 8.26 3.53 -12.14
CA ALA A 108 8.42 2.29 -12.94
C ALA A 108 8.11 0.99 -12.17
N SER A 109 8.13 0.99 -10.83
CA SER A 109 8.04 -0.23 -10.01
C SER A 109 6.66 -0.49 -9.40
N ILE A 110 5.60 0.13 -9.93
CA ILE A 110 4.23 -0.09 -9.46
C ILE A 110 3.65 -1.37 -10.07
N VAL A 111 3.17 -2.27 -9.20
CA VAL A 111 2.38 -3.44 -9.60
C VAL A 111 0.92 -3.04 -9.71
N TYR A 112 0.42 -2.97 -10.94
CA TYR A 112 -0.99 -2.67 -11.21
C TYR A 112 -1.86 -3.92 -11.02
N LEU A 113 -2.93 -3.77 -10.24
CA LEU A 113 -3.87 -4.83 -9.91
C LEU A 113 -5.26 -4.45 -10.44
N ASP A 114 -5.99 -5.47 -10.89
CA ASP A 114 -7.39 -5.32 -11.30
C ASP A 114 -8.30 -5.36 -10.06
N GLY A 115 -8.78 -4.20 -9.64
CA GLY A 115 -9.65 -4.04 -8.48
C GLY A 115 -11.09 -4.53 -8.68
N THR A 116 -11.41 -5.09 -9.85
CA THR A 116 -12.68 -5.78 -10.10
C THR A 116 -12.67 -7.24 -9.64
N LYS A 117 -11.49 -7.81 -9.37
CA LYS A 117 -11.33 -9.18 -8.89
C LYS A 117 -11.88 -9.38 -7.47
N PRO A 118 -12.20 -10.63 -7.09
CA PRO A 118 -12.53 -10.99 -5.71
C PRO A 118 -11.46 -10.54 -4.72
N GLN A 119 -11.89 -10.18 -3.51
CA GLN A 119 -10.99 -9.75 -2.45
C GLN A 119 -9.96 -10.83 -2.09
N GLU A 120 -10.37 -12.08 -2.01
CA GLU A 120 -9.49 -13.22 -1.69
C GLU A 120 -8.37 -13.35 -2.73
N ASP A 121 -8.69 -13.27 -4.02
CA ASP A 121 -7.71 -13.32 -5.10
C ASP A 121 -6.66 -12.19 -5.00
N LEU A 122 -7.11 -10.97 -4.70
CA LEU A 122 -6.24 -9.81 -4.52
C LEU A 122 -5.36 -9.98 -3.28
N CYS A 123 -5.93 -10.41 -2.16
CA CYS A 123 -5.21 -10.66 -0.91
C CYS A 123 -4.16 -11.75 -1.09
N SER A 124 -4.51 -12.89 -1.68
CA SER A 124 -3.56 -13.98 -1.95
C SER A 124 -2.46 -13.54 -2.91
N ARG A 125 -2.79 -12.76 -3.94
CA ARG A 125 -1.79 -12.23 -4.87
C ARG A 125 -0.78 -11.32 -4.18
N ILE A 126 -1.26 -10.37 -3.38
CA ILE A 126 -0.40 -9.42 -2.65
C ILE A 126 0.43 -10.16 -1.60
N TYR A 127 -0.18 -11.07 -0.84
CA TYR A 127 0.50 -11.87 0.17
C TYR A 127 1.67 -12.67 -0.41
N ASN A 128 1.43 -13.41 -1.50
CA ASN A 128 2.48 -14.20 -2.14
C ASN A 128 3.63 -13.34 -2.68
N ASP A 129 3.33 -12.15 -3.24
CA ASP A 129 4.36 -11.23 -3.73
C ASP A 129 5.18 -10.62 -2.57
N ILE A 130 4.54 -10.30 -1.44
CA ILE A 130 5.25 -9.86 -0.22
C ILE A 130 6.15 -10.98 0.31
N MET A 131 5.65 -12.20 0.44
CA MET A 131 6.43 -13.33 0.94
C MET A 131 7.68 -13.59 0.10
N GLN A 132 7.55 -13.56 -1.24
CA GLN A 132 8.68 -13.68 -2.15
C GLN A 132 9.70 -12.55 -1.99
N GLU A 133 9.26 -11.33 -1.68
CA GLU A 133 10.17 -10.22 -1.45
C GLU A 133 10.94 -10.35 -0.12
N LEU A 134 10.27 -10.84 0.91
CA LEU A 134 10.89 -11.14 2.20
C LEU A 134 11.96 -12.24 2.08
N GLU A 135 11.68 -13.29 1.30
CA GLU A 135 12.64 -14.36 1.01
C GLU A 135 13.91 -13.81 0.34
N LYS A 136 13.79 -12.99 -0.71
CA LYS A 136 14.97 -12.38 -1.40
C LYS A 136 15.80 -11.50 -0.47
N THR A 137 15.14 -10.72 0.38
CA THR A 137 15.82 -9.80 1.31
C THR A 137 16.59 -10.58 2.37
N SER A 138 16.10 -11.76 2.78
CA SER A 138 16.81 -12.66 3.68
C SER A 138 18.10 -13.23 3.06
N GLU A 139 18.09 -13.54 1.76
CA GLU A 139 19.24 -14.08 1.04
C GLU A 139 20.34 -13.03 0.79
N GLN A 140 19.96 -11.79 0.50
CA GLN A 140 20.90 -10.68 0.26
C GLN A 140 21.65 -10.24 1.52
N GLY A 141 21.03 -10.37 2.69
CA GLY A 141 21.69 -10.16 3.98
C GLY A 141 22.79 -11.19 4.28
N ILE A 142 22.67 -12.42 3.77
CA ILE A 142 23.66 -13.49 3.98
C ILE A 142 24.94 -13.22 3.17
N ILE A 143 24.81 -12.68 1.95
CA ILE A 143 25.96 -12.45 1.05
C ILE A 143 26.82 -11.26 1.49
N MET A 144 26.25 -10.25 2.16
CA MET A 144 27.03 -9.09 2.65
C MET A 144 27.76 -9.34 3.99
N HIS A 145 27.45 -10.45 4.67
CA HIS A 145 28.05 -10.83 5.95
C HIS A 145 28.97 -12.05 5.88
N ALA A 146 29.26 -12.55 4.68
CA ALA A 146 30.24 -13.61 4.40
C ALA A 146 31.53 -13.01 3.83
#